data_AF-A0A4Y2XBD0-F1
#
_entry.id   AF-A0A4Y2XBD0-F1
#
_cell.length_a   1.000
_cell.length_b   1.000
_cell.length_c   1.000
_cell.angle_alpha   90.00
_cell.angle_beta   90.00
_cell.angle_gamma   90.00
#
_symmetry.space_group_name_H-M   'P 1'
#
loop_
_entity.id
_entity.type
_entity.pdbx_description
1 polymer ?
#
loop_
_entity_poly.entity_id
_entity_poly.type
_entity_poly.pdbx_seq_one_letter_code
_entity_poly.pdbx_strand_id
1 'polypeptide(L)'
;MSVTPVSGTGSDIVKCILKYLEDNDVDINELEAIGCDGTVTNTGWKNGVIRNIELNIQRPLQFIYCYKSLTVRVYGISSPTRRIMENEG
;
A
#
# COMPACT_ATOMS: atom_id res chain seq x y z
N MET A 1 -6.65 -5.12 -3.83
CA MET A 1 -5.84 -5.09 -5.06
C MET A 1 -4.36 -5.33 -4.75
N SER A 2 -3.55 -5.83 -5.68
CA SER A 2 -2.10 -6.04 -5.54
C SER A 2 -1.31 -5.17 -6.54
N VAL A 3 -0.26 -4.48 -6.08
CA VAL A 3 0.71 -3.80 -6.97
C VAL A 3 2.00 -4.63 -7.11
N THR A 4 2.57 -4.67 -8.31
CA THR A 4 3.87 -5.31 -8.58
C THR A 4 4.85 -4.24 -9.09
N PRO A 5 5.87 -3.89 -8.29
CA PRO A 5 6.82 -2.86 -8.67
C PRO A 5 7.87 -3.35 -9.66
N VAL A 6 8.50 -2.41 -10.38
CA VAL A 6 9.61 -2.70 -11.31
C VAL A 6 10.86 -3.19 -10.57
N SER A 7 11.03 -2.78 -9.31
CA SER A 7 12.10 -3.26 -8.42
C SER A 7 11.60 -3.39 -6.97
N GLY A 8 12.35 -4.11 -6.13
CA GLY A 8 12.05 -4.27 -4.70
C GLY A 8 12.48 -3.10 -3.82
N THR A 9 12.81 -1.92 -4.36
CA THR A 9 13.16 -0.76 -3.53
C THR A 9 11.91 -0.05 -2.99
N GLY A 10 12.02 0.54 -1.80
CA GLY A 10 10.89 1.25 -1.18
C GLY A 10 10.37 2.41 -2.04
N SER A 11 11.26 3.15 -2.70
CA SER A 11 10.87 4.26 -3.58
C SER A 11 10.12 3.80 -4.83
N ASP A 12 10.51 2.67 -5.42
CA ASP A 12 9.83 2.16 -6.62
C ASP A 12 8.47 1.57 -6.27
N ILE A 13 8.34 0.91 -5.11
CA ILE A 13 7.06 0.47 -4.58
C ILE A 13 6.11 1.66 -4.37
N VAL A 14 6.58 2.75 -3.75
CA VAL A 14 5.78 3.97 -3.55
C VAL A 14 5.31 4.54 -4.88
N LYS A 15 6.19 4.68 -5.87
CA LYS A 15 5.81 5.16 -7.21
C LYS A 15 4.74 4.27 -7.85
N CYS A 16 4.86 2.96 -7.71
CA CYS A 16 3.87 2.02 -8.24
C CYS A 16 2.51 2.15 -7.55
N ILE A 17 2.48 2.38 -6.23
CA ILE A 17 1.24 2.62 -5.48
C ILE A 17 0.58 3.93 -5.94
N LEU A 18 1.36 5.02 -6.05
CA LEU A 18 0.85 6.33 -6.49
C LEU A 18 0.29 6.26 -7.91
N LYS A 19 1.04 5.65 -8.84
CA LYS A 19 0.58 5.45 -10.22
C LYS A 19 -0.69 4.61 -10.27
N TYR A 20 -0.77 3.55 -9.46
CA TYR A 20 -1.98 2.72 -9.39
C TYR A 20 -3.21 3.54 -8.94
N LEU A 21 -3.07 4.38 -7.93
CA LEU A 21 -4.15 5.23 -7.45
C LEU A 21 -4.62 6.20 -8.54
N GLU A 22 -3.67 6.86 -9.21
CA GLU A 22 -3.92 7.76 -10.35
C GLU A 22 -4.62 7.04 -11.51
N ASP A 23 -4.09 5.89 -11.95
CA ASP A 23 -4.65 5.10 -13.06
C ASP A 23 -6.07 4.58 -12.76
N ASN A 24 -6.49 4.54 -11.49
CA ASN A 24 -7.82 4.09 -11.04
C ASN A 24 -8.71 5.23 -10.52
N ASP A 25 -8.31 6.49 -10.71
CA ASP A 25 -9.06 7.68 -10.25
C ASP A 25 -9.40 7.63 -8.74
N VAL A 26 -8.47 7.11 -7.93
CA VAL A 26 -8.60 7.06 -6.47
C VAL A 26 -7.75 8.17 -5.86
N ASP A 27 -8.38 9.09 -5.12
CA ASP A 27 -7.63 10.09 -4.35
C ASP A 27 -6.78 9.37 -3.29
N ILE A 28 -5.48 9.72 -3.24
CA ILE A 28 -4.54 9.22 -2.24
C ILE A 28 -5.04 9.48 -0.80
N ASN A 29 -5.82 10.53 -0.59
CA ASN A 29 -6.41 10.84 0.70
C ASN A 29 -7.44 9.80 1.16
N GLU A 30 -7.95 8.96 0.26
CA GLU A 30 -8.86 7.86 0.59
C GLU A 30 -8.13 6.58 1.05
N LEU A 31 -6.79 6.57 1.02
CA LEU A 31 -5.97 5.41 1.41
C LEU A 31 -5.95 5.23 2.93
N GLU A 32 -6.62 4.23 3.48
CA GLU A 32 -6.70 4.03 4.93
C GLU A 32 -5.63 3.05 5.46
N ALA A 33 -5.30 2.03 4.67
CA ALA A 33 -4.41 0.98 5.11
C ALA A 33 -3.50 0.46 3.99
N ILE A 34 -2.34 -0.04 4.40
CA ILE A 34 -1.40 -0.76 3.56
C ILE A 34 -1.15 -2.15 4.16
N GLY A 35 -1.33 -3.17 3.34
CA GLY A 35 -1.00 -4.55 3.68
C GLY A 35 0.35 -4.98 3.07
N CYS A 36 1.30 -5.48 3.87
CA CYS A 36 2.58 -6.01 3.37
C CYS A 36 3.26 -6.99 4.33
N ASP A 37 4.38 -7.60 3.91
CA ASP A 37 5.09 -8.70 4.59
C ASP A 37 5.98 -8.31 5.78
N GLY A 38 5.95 -7.03 6.18
CA GLY A 38 6.71 -6.54 7.31
C GLY A 38 8.22 -6.34 7.07
N THR A 39 8.74 -6.57 5.87
CA THR A 39 10.16 -6.34 5.56
C THR A 39 10.60 -4.89 5.81
N VAL A 40 11.90 -4.67 6.11
CA VAL A 40 12.46 -3.33 6.38
C VAL A 40 12.21 -2.36 5.23
N THR A 41 12.20 -2.83 3.99
CA THR A 41 11.82 -2.01 2.82
C THR A 41 10.42 -1.42 2.96
N ASN A 42 9.48 -2.17 3.53
CA ASN A 42 8.09 -1.76 3.65
C ASN A 42 7.81 -0.98 4.95
N THR A 43 8.39 -1.41 6.07
CA THR A 43 8.08 -0.91 7.43
C THR A 43 9.19 -0.04 8.05
N GLY A 44 10.35 0.06 7.40
CA GLY A 44 11.50 0.78 7.93
C GLY A 44 11.20 2.25 8.20
N TRP A 45 11.67 2.75 9.35
CA TRP A 45 11.47 4.16 9.74
C TRP A 45 12.10 5.15 8.75
N LYS A 46 13.18 4.75 8.08
CA LYS A 46 13.88 5.53 7.05
C LYS A 46 13.61 4.92 5.69
N ASN A 47 12.97 5.69 4.83
CA ASN A 47 12.63 5.31 3.45
C ASN A 47 11.73 4.07 3.30
N GLY A 48 11.08 3.61 4.38
CA GLY A 48 10.08 2.55 4.28
C GLY A 48 8.88 3.01 3.48
N VAL A 49 8.25 2.08 2.73
CA VAL A 49 7.08 2.35 1.89
C VAL A 49 5.98 3.06 2.67
N ILE A 50 5.57 2.49 3.80
CA ILE A 50 4.47 3.03 4.61
C ILE A 50 4.82 4.44 5.06
N ARG A 51 6.02 4.63 5.62
CA ARG A 51 6.48 5.93 6.11
C ARG A 51 6.51 7.00 5.02
N ASN A 52 6.98 6.66 3.83
CA ASN A 52 7.02 7.59 2.71
C ASN A 52 5.62 8.04 2.28
N ILE A 53 4.64 7.14 2.30
CA ILE A 53 3.26 7.46 1.94
C ILE A 53 2.62 8.31 3.04
N GLU A 54 2.79 7.95 4.31
CA GLU A 54 2.31 8.76 5.45
C GLU A 54 2.83 10.20 5.42
N LEU A 55 4.10 10.38 5.04
CA LEU A 55 4.69 11.72 4.87
C LEU A 55 4.08 12.50 3.71
N ASN A 56 3.66 11.82 2.64
CA ASN A 56 3.00 12.42 1.48
C ASN A 56 1.57 12.91 1.84
N ILE A 57 0.79 12.06 2.51
CA ILE A 57 -0.60 12.37 2.92
C ILE A 57 -0.71 13.11 4.27
N GLN A 58 0.41 13.31 4.95
CA GLN A 58 0.50 13.97 6.26
C GLN A 58 -0.39 13.36 7.36
N ARG A 59 -0.62 12.05 7.31
CA ARG A 59 -1.37 11.29 8.32
C ARG A 59 -0.89 9.85 8.43
N PRO A 60 -1.06 9.19 9.59
CA PRO A 60 -0.71 7.79 9.74
C PRO A 60 -1.61 6.88 8.88
N LEU A 61 -1.04 5.75 8.45
CA LEU A 61 -1.76 4.67 7.77
C LEU A 61 -1.87 3.47 8.69
N GLN A 62 -2.94 2.70 8.54
CA GLN A 62 -3.03 1.41 9.21
C GLN A 62 -2.13 0.39 8.51
N PHE A 63 -1.34 -0.33 9.29
CA PHE A 63 -0.51 -1.42 8.79
C PHE A 63 -1.22 -2.76 8.98
N ILE A 64 -1.37 -3.52 7.89
CA ILE A 64 -1.93 -4.87 7.91
C ILE A 64 -0.81 -5.85 7.55
N TYR A 65 -0.44 -6.72 8.47
CA TYR A 65 0.55 -7.75 8.17
C TYR A 65 -0.01 -8.77 7.15
N CYS A 66 0.73 -9.04 6.07
CA CYS A 66 0.34 -9.98 5.03
C CYS A 66 1.43 -11.02 4.78
N TYR A 67 1.12 -12.31 4.94
CA TYR A 67 2.06 -13.41 4.74
C TYR A 67 2.54 -13.61 3.28
N LYS A 68 1.94 -12.92 2.29
CA LYS A 68 2.31 -13.07 0.87
C LYS A 68 3.39 -12.04 0.48
N SER A 69 4.61 -12.56 0.30
CA SER A 69 5.92 -11.88 0.33
C SER A 69 6.25 -10.82 -0.74
N LEU A 70 5.36 -10.40 -1.64
CA LEU A 70 5.71 -9.43 -2.70
C LEU A 70 4.58 -8.48 -3.07
N THR A 71 3.50 -8.46 -2.28
CA THR A 71 2.28 -7.75 -2.64
C THR A 71 1.98 -6.69 -1.60
N VAL A 72 2.17 -5.43 -1.98
CA VAL A 72 1.53 -4.34 -1.25
C VAL A 72 0.05 -4.32 -1.64
N ARG A 73 -0.81 -4.41 -0.63
CA ARG A 73 -2.27 -4.25 -0.77
C ARG A 73 -2.67 -2.87 -0.29
N VAL A 74 -3.47 -2.20 -1.10
CA VAL A 74 -3.97 -0.84 -0.88
C VAL A 74 -5.46 -0.95 -0.53
N TYR A 75 -5.89 -0.24 0.52
CA TYR A 75 -7.29 -0.24 0.98
C TYR A 75 -7.83 1.18 1.06
N GLY A 76 -8.91 1.48 0.35
CA GLY A 76 -9.58 2.78 0.36
C GLY A 76 -11.10 2.69 0.47
N ILE A 77 -11.75 3.82 0.77
CA ILE A 77 -13.18 3.90 1.14
C ILE A 77 -14.12 3.77 -0.06
N SER A 78 -13.72 4.27 -1.25
CA SER A 78 -14.51 4.19 -2.49
C SER A 78 -14.30 2.89 -3.27
N SER A 79 -13.23 2.15 -2.98
CA SER A 79 -12.93 0.93 -3.72
C SER A 79 -13.90 -0.19 -3.32
N PRO A 80 -14.57 -0.88 -4.29
CA PRO A 80 -15.41 -2.05 -4.03
C PRO A 80 -14.69 -3.18 -3.24
N THR A 81 -13.37 -3.09 -3.15
CA THR A 81 -12.46 -3.94 -2.38
C THR A 81 -12.80 -4.04 -0.89
N ARG A 82 -13.62 -3.12 -0.32
CA ARG A 82 -14.17 -3.30 1.04
C ARG A 82 -15.09 -4.53 1.17
N ARG A 83 -15.55 -5.15 0.07
CA ARG A 83 -16.38 -6.37 0.08
C ARG A 83 -15.62 -7.69 -0.07
N ILE A 84 -14.33 -7.69 -0.37
CA ILE A 84 -13.59 -8.93 -0.71
C ILE A 84 -12.25 -8.99 0.00
N MET A 85 -12.29 -9.08 1.33
CA MET A 85 -11.27 -9.79 2.12
C MET A 85 -11.87 -10.74 3.17
N GLU A 86 -13.18 -10.98 3.13
CA GLU A 86 -13.85 -12.07 3.85
C GLU A 86 -14.27 -13.17 2.88
N ASN A 87 -13.31 -13.76 2.17
CA ASN A 87 -13.37 -15.11 1.59
C ASN A 87 -12.24 -15.24 0.58
N GLU A 88 -11.16 -15.88 0.98
CA GLU A 88 -10.41 -16.83 0.17
C GLU A 88 -9.74 -17.75 1.19
N GLY A 89 -10.08 -19.04 1.16
CA GLY A 89 -9.60 -20.08 2.09
C GLY A 89 -8.11 -20.42 1.97
#